data_AF-A0A847MG23-F1
#
_entry.id   AF-A0A847MG23-F1
#
_cell.length_a   1.000
_cell.length_b   1.000
_cell.length_c   1.000
_cell.angle_alpha   90.00
_cell.angle_beta   90.00
_cell.angle_gamma   90.00
#
_symmetry.space_group_name_H-M   'P 1'
#
loop_
_entity.id
_entity.type
_entity.pdbx_description
1 polymer ?
#
loop_
_entity_poly.entity_id
_entity_poly.type
_entity_poly.pdbx_seq_one_letter_code
_entity_poly.pdbx_strand_id
1 'polypeptide(L)'
;QNTPEDSTFLVNFMFAYGDSLVVGTDGGWWLPLVTRRKTTVPPLTYGMETGLFTDYKEWINYLPAEVNTKGILDPEVLSLLGERGVTHVYIGQRHGIVNYGGPSTLNPEVIKQDPNFQLVYNMDRVWIFKLLLKR
;
A
#
# COMPACT_ATOMS: atom_id res chain seq x y z
N GLN A 1 -3.34 -15.62 -8.82
CA GLN A 1 -4.48 -16.53 -8.90
C GLN A 1 -5.66 -16.09 -8.01
N ASN A 2 -5.40 -15.62 -6.78
CA ASN A 2 -6.47 -15.23 -5.83
C ASN A 2 -7.06 -13.83 -6.01
N THR A 3 -6.48 -13.00 -6.88
CA THR A 3 -6.97 -11.62 -7.16
C THR A 3 -7.02 -11.35 -8.67
N PRO A 4 -7.94 -10.47 -9.12
CA PRO A 4 -8.00 -9.99 -10.51
C PRO A 4 -6.65 -9.50 -11.02
N GLU A 5 -6.41 -9.62 -12.33
CA GLU A 5 -5.13 -9.24 -12.94
C GLU A 5 -4.86 -7.73 -12.92
N ASP A 6 -5.92 -6.93 -12.92
CA ASP A 6 -5.89 -5.47 -12.87
C ASP A 6 -5.86 -4.90 -11.44
N SER A 7 -5.69 -5.76 -10.42
CA SER A 7 -5.66 -5.32 -9.02
C SER A 7 -4.51 -4.36 -8.73
N THR A 8 -4.85 -3.27 -8.02
CA THR A 8 -3.89 -2.36 -7.40
C THR A 8 -3.82 -2.61 -5.90
N PHE A 9 -2.62 -2.85 -5.38
CA PHE A 9 -2.36 -3.14 -3.98
C PHE A 9 -1.77 -1.94 -3.24
N LEU A 10 -2.38 -1.59 -2.11
CA LEU A 10 -1.67 -0.91 -1.03
C LEU A 10 -0.74 -1.92 -0.36
N VAL A 11 0.51 -1.53 -0.18
CA VAL A 11 1.55 -2.33 0.48
C VAL A 11 2.10 -1.56 1.68
N ASN A 12 2.75 -2.24 2.63
CA ASN A 12 3.49 -1.53 3.66
C ASN A 12 4.59 -0.68 3.02
N PHE A 13 4.88 0.45 3.65
CA PHE A 13 5.83 1.43 3.15
C PHE A 13 6.59 2.11 4.28
N MET A 14 7.70 2.76 3.92
CA MET A 14 8.43 3.67 4.79
C MET A 14 8.88 4.90 4.00
N PHE A 15 9.05 6.02 4.70
CA PHE A 15 9.71 7.19 4.14
C PHE A 15 11.24 7.03 4.22
N ALA A 16 11.93 7.48 3.18
CA ALA A 16 13.37 7.33 2.97
C ALA A 16 13.99 8.63 2.43
N TYR A 17 15.32 8.73 2.50
CA TYR A 17 16.09 9.90 2.02
C TYR A 17 15.58 11.23 2.61
N GLY A 18 15.47 11.30 3.94
CA GLY A 18 14.98 12.49 4.64
C GLY A 18 13.52 12.80 4.31
N ASP A 19 12.68 11.77 4.32
CA ASP A 19 11.25 11.82 4.01
C ASP A 19 10.87 12.35 2.63
N SER A 20 11.84 12.37 1.71
CA SER A 20 11.63 12.84 0.34
C SER A 20 11.07 11.76 -0.59
N LEU A 21 11.25 10.47 -0.26
CA LEU A 21 10.77 9.34 -1.05
C LEU A 21 10.10 8.28 -0.17
N VAL A 22 9.30 7.43 -0.79
CA VAL A 22 8.62 6.30 -0.16
C VAL A 22 9.08 5.00 -0.79
N VAL A 23 9.34 4.01 0.06
CA VAL A 23 9.76 2.66 -0.31
C VAL A 23 8.70 1.69 0.15
N GLY A 24 8.26 0.76 -0.72
CA GLY A 24 7.38 -0.32 -0.30
C GLY A 24 8.16 -1.43 0.41
N THR A 25 8.02 -1.54 1.73
CA THR A 25 8.80 -2.44 2.59
C THR A 25 8.29 -3.88 2.58
N ASP A 26 7.11 -4.13 2.04
CA ASP A 26 6.52 -5.46 1.95
C ASP A 26 5.73 -5.65 0.66
N GLY A 27 6.27 -6.42 -0.28
CA GLY A 27 5.64 -6.63 -1.59
C GLY A 27 5.87 -5.48 -2.57
N GLY A 28 6.23 -4.27 -2.13
CA GLY A 28 6.42 -3.12 -3.02
C GLY A 28 7.43 -3.33 -4.16
N TRP A 29 8.51 -4.07 -3.92
CA TRP A 29 9.57 -4.29 -4.94
C TRP A 29 9.33 -5.50 -5.84
N TRP A 30 8.82 -6.60 -5.29
CA TRP A 30 8.73 -7.86 -6.03
C TRP A 30 7.32 -8.16 -6.53
N LEU A 31 6.27 -7.69 -5.85
CA LEU A 31 4.88 -8.01 -6.20
C LEU A 31 4.55 -7.58 -7.64
N PRO A 32 4.88 -6.35 -8.08
CA PRO A 32 4.66 -5.97 -9.47
C PRO A 32 5.43 -6.81 -10.48
N LEU A 33 6.67 -7.18 -10.14
CA LEU A 33 7.55 -7.93 -11.04
C LEU A 33 7.10 -9.37 -11.23
N VAL A 34 6.73 -10.06 -10.15
CA VAL A 34 6.40 -11.50 -10.21
C VAL A 34 4.93 -11.75 -10.49
N THR A 35 4.04 -10.82 -10.09
CA THR A 35 2.59 -11.02 -10.24
C THR A 35 1.96 -10.17 -11.34
N ARG A 36 2.66 -9.14 -11.83
CA ARG A 36 2.11 -8.13 -12.76
C ARG A 36 0.93 -7.31 -12.22
N ARG A 37 0.65 -7.38 -10.92
CA ARG A 37 -0.32 -6.49 -10.26
C ARG A 37 0.33 -5.18 -9.84
N LYS A 38 -0.44 -4.11 -9.80
CA LYS A 38 0.07 -2.77 -9.47
C LYS A 38 0.24 -2.61 -7.96
N THR A 39 1.17 -1.76 -7.54
CA THR A 39 1.31 -1.31 -6.14
C THR A 39 1.18 0.21 -6.06
N THR A 40 0.74 0.72 -4.91
CA THR A 40 0.66 2.18 -4.66
C THR A 40 2.02 2.85 -4.57
N VAL A 41 3.08 2.08 -4.28
CA VAL A 41 4.46 2.55 -4.24
C VAL A 41 5.22 1.90 -5.41
N PRO A 42 5.72 2.68 -6.38
CA PRO A 42 6.53 2.19 -7.49
C PRO A 42 7.95 1.82 -7.02
N PRO A 43 8.78 1.20 -7.88
CA PRO A 43 10.21 1.08 -7.65
C PRO A 43 10.83 2.45 -7.33
N LEU A 44 11.80 2.45 -6.39
CA LEU A 44 12.41 3.67 -5.83
C LEU A 44 13.01 4.63 -6.90
N THR A 45 13.32 4.13 -8.09
CA THR A 45 13.83 4.92 -9.22
C THR A 45 12.89 6.06 -9.63
N TYR A 46 11.61 6.03 -9.24
CA TYR A 46 10.67 7.14 -9.46
C TYR A 46 11.16 8.48 -8.89
N GLY A 47 12.03 8.46 -7.88
CA GLY A 47 12.65 9.66 -7.31
C GLY A 47 13.83 10.22 -8.10
N MET A 48 14.30 9.48 -9.10
CA MET A 48 15.49 9.77 -9.91
C MET A 48 15.17 9.92 -11.41
N GLU A 49 13.94 9.61 -11.82
CA GLU A 49 13.46 9.64 -13.20
C GLU A 49 12.42 10.73 -13.42
N THR A 50 12.10 11.03 -14.68
CA THR A 50 10.96 11.90 -15.01
C THR A 50 9.67 11.17 -14.67
N GLY A 51 8.83 11.79 -13.84
CA GLY A 51 7.52 11.27 -13.47
C GLY A 51 6.55 11.18 -14.66
N LEU A 52 5.50 10.38 -14.50
CA LEU A 52 4.47 10.19 -15.53
C LEU A 52 3.64 11.46 -15.80
N PHE A 53 3.61 12.38 -14.84
CA PHE A 53 2.90 13.65 -14.90
C PHE A 53 3.53 14.66 -13.93
N THR A 54 3.14 15.93 -14.03
CA THR A 54 3.58 17.00 -13.10
C THR A 54 3.23 16.63 -11.66
N ASP A 55 4.18 16.80 -10.73
CA ASP A 55 4.01 16.47 -9.30
C ASP A 55 3.81 14.97 -9.01
N TYR A 56 4.27 14.08 -9.91
CA TYR A 56 4.16 12.62 -9.72
C TYR A 56 4.77 12.14 -8.40
N LYS A 57 5.92 12.69 -8.01
CA LYS A 57 6.62 12.30 -6.78
C LYS A 57 5.79 12.68 -5.55
N GLU A 58 5.26 13.89 -5.53
CA GLU A 58 4.37 14.41 -4.49
C GLU A 58 3.09 13.57 -4.42
N TRP A 59 2.52 13.22 -5.58
CA TRP A 59 1.38 12.33 -5.66
C TRP A 59 1.68 10.94 -5.08
N ILE A 60 2.84 10.34 -5.37
CA ILE A 60 3.24 9.06 -4.76
C ILE A 60 3.35 9.19 -3.24
N ASN A 61 3.99 10.24 -2.74
CA ASN A 61 4.25 10.42 -1.31
C ASN A 61 2.99 10.75 -0.49
N TYR A 62 1.97 11.35 -1.12
CA TYR A 62 0.79 11.85 -0.42
C TYR A 62 -0.03 10.77 0.29
N LEU A 63 -0.37 9.65 -0.36
CA LEU A 63 -1.13 8.57 0.31
C LEU A 63 -0.40 7.96 1.51
N PRO A 64 0.89 7.58 1.39
CA PRO A 64 1.69 7.17 2.53
C PRO A 64 1.69 8.16 3.70
N ALA A 65 1.77 9.46 3.42
CA ALA A 65 1.71 10.50 4.46
C ALA A 65 0.35 10.51 5.15
N GLU A 66 -0.74 10.52 4.39
CA GLU A 66 -2.11 10.51 4.94
C GLU A 66 -2.38 9.25 5.78
N VAL A 67 -1.94 8.08 5.32
CA VAL A 67 -2.04 6.82 6.07
C VAL A 67 -1.22 6.88 7.37
N ASN A 68 -0.02 7.48 7.36
CA ASN A 68 0.79 7.66 8.58
C ASN A 68 0.14 8.61 9.58
N THR A 69 -0.47 9.69 9.10
CA THR A 69 -1.03 10.75 9.95
C THR A 69 -2.41 10.38 10.51
N LYS A 70 -3.29 9.81 9.68
CA LYS A 70 -4.71 9.58 10.02
C LYS A 70 -5.02 8.11 10.27
N GLY A 71 -4.23 7.20 9.70
CA GLY A 71 -4.46 5.76 9.74
C GLY A 71 -5.29 5.26 8.55
N ILE A 72 -5.14 3.97 8.23
CA ILE A 72 -5.79 3.35 7.05
C ILE A 72 -7.34 3.35 7.10
N LEU A 73 -7.93 3.39 8.30
CA LEU A 73 -9.38 3.35 8.48
C LEU A 73 -10.04 4.74 8.44
N ASP A 74 -9.25 5.81 8.37
CA ASP A 74 -9.78 7.16 8.33
C ASP A 74 -10.62 7.38 7.07
N PRO A 75 -11.83 7.98 7.15
CA PRO A 75 -12.70 8.19 5.99
C PRO A 75 -12.05 8.93 4.83
N GLU A 76 -11.16 9.89 5.09
CA GLU A 76 -10.45 10.64 4.04
C GLU A 76 -9.39 9.75 3.37
N VAL A 77 -8.70 8.91 4.15
CA VAL A 77 -7.77 7.91 3.61
C VAL A 77 -8.52 6.87 2.78
N LEU A 78 -9.69 6.41 3.22
CA LEU A 78 -10.54 5.50 2.46
C LEU A 78 -10.98 6.13 1.12
N SER A 79 -11.41 7.40 1.10
CA SER A 79 -11.70 8.12 -0.14
C SER A 79 -10.49 8.14 -1.07
N LEU A 80 -9.31 8.49 -0.54
CA LEU A 80 -8.07 8.56 -1.29
C LEU A 80 -7.65 7.20 -1.87
N LEU A 81 -7.86 6.10 -1.15
CA LEU A 81 -7.64 4.75 -1.66
C LEU A 81 -8.56 4.46 -2.86
N GLY A 82 -9.83 4.85 -2.77
CA GLY A 82 -10.80 4.75 -3.86
C GLY A 82 -10.39 5.56 -5.10
N GLU A 83 -10.01 6.83 -4.90
CA GLU A 83 -9.55 7.73 -5.96
C GLU A 83 -8.30 7.21 -6.68
N ARG A 84 -7.39 6.57 -5.93
CA ARG A 84 -6.18 5.94 -6.48
C ARG A 84 -6.42 4.56 -7.10
N GLY A 85 -7.66 4.10 -7.14
CA GLY A 85 -8.03 2.80 -7.67
C GLY A 85 -7.43 1.63 -6.90
N VAL A 86 -7.16 1.80 -5.60
CA VAL A 86 -6.70 0.71 -4.74
C VAL A 86 -7.84 -0.30 -4.59
N THR A 87 -7.51 -1.57 -4.77
CA THR A 87 -8.49 -2.67 -4.73
C THR A 87 -8.20 -3.64 -3.59
N HIS A 88 -6.93 -3.72 -3.18
CA HIS A 88 -6.48 -4.68 -2.18
C HIS A 88 -5.42 -4.07 -1.27
N VAL A 89 -5.31 -4.60 -0.06
CA VAL A 89 -4.21 -4.35 0.87
C VAL A 89 -3.43 -5.65 1.02
N TYR A 90 -2.11 -5.59 0.81
CA TYR A 90 -1.19 -6.71 1.03
C TYR A 90 -0.34 -6.46 2.27
N ILE A 91 -0.31 -7.44 3.17
CA ILE A 91 0.54 -7.43 4.35
C ILE A 91 1.28 -8.78 4.36
N GLY A 92 2.59 -8.75 4.14
CA GLY A 92 3.43 -9.94 4.14
C GLY A 92 3.78 -10.38 5.57
N GLN A 93 4.48 -11.50 5.69
CA GLN A 93 4.65 -12.23 6.95
C GLN A 93 5.31 -11.43 8.08
N ARG A 94 6.12 -10.44 7.73
CA ARG A 94 6.84 -9.58 8.67
C ARG A 94 6.26 -8.16 8.69
N HIS A 95 5.04 -7.96 8.19
CA HIS A 95 4.25 -6.74 8.35
C HIS A 95 5.03 -5.45 8.00
N GLY A 96 5.90 -5.49 6.97
CA GLY A 96 6.71 -4.35 6.55
C GLY A 96 7.86 -3.91 7.45
N ILE A 97 8.26 -4.70 8.46
CA ILE A 97 9.38 -4.34 9.37
C ILE A 97 10.73 -4.98 8.97
N VAL A 98 10.85 -5.55 7.77
CA VAL A 98 12.14 -6.05 7.27
C VAL A 98 13.08 -4.86 7.07
N ASN A 99 14.18 -4.80 7.83
CA ASN A 99 15.16 -3.70 7.81
C ASN A 99 14.54 -2.32 8.14
N TYR A 100 13.39 -2.29 8.81
CA TYR A 100 12.70 -1.07 9.22
C TYR A 100 12.21 -1.21 10.66
N GLY A 101 12.67 -0.30 11.54
CA GLY A 101 12.31 -0.27 12.96
C GLY A 101 11.26 0.78 13.33
N GLY A 102 10.68 1.47 12.34
CA GLY A 102 9.65 2.48 12.58
C GLY A 102 8.25 1.89 12.75
N PRO A 103 7.22 2.74 12.87
CA PRO A 103 5.85 2.28 13.10
C PRO A 103 5.33 1.47 11.92
N SER A 104 4.71 0.32 12.21
CA SER A 104 3.95 -0.46 11.22
C SER A 104 2.56 0.17 11.07
N THR A 105 2.23 0.59 9.86
CA THR A 105 1.02 1.40 9.59
C THR A 105 -0.16 0.54 9.12
N LEU A 106 0.11 -0.69 8.64
CA LEU A 106 -0.91 -1.64 8.22
C LEU A 106 -1.01 -2.79 9.24
N ASN A 107 -1.88 -2.63 10.23
CA ASN A 107 -2.16 -3.68 11.21
C ASN A 107 -3.31 -4.59 10.72
N PRO A 108 -3.05 -5.88 10.39
CA PRO A 108 -4.07 -6.77 9.85
C PRO A 108 -5.23 -7.02 10.81
N GLU A 109 -5.00 -7.03 12.13
CA GLU A 109 -6.06 -7.30 13.11
C GLU A 109 -7.03 -6.12 13.23
N VAL A 110 -6.54 -4.90 13.05
CA VAL A 110 -7.35 -3.68 13.01
C VAL A 110 -8.16 -3.64 11.71
N ILE A 111 -7.50 -3.88 10.57
CA ILE A 111 -8.15 -3.86 9.24
C ILE A 111 -9.24 -4.94 9.14
N LYS A 112 -9.02 -6.12 9.71
CA LYS A 112 -10.00 -7.23 9.72
C LYS A 112 -11.33 -6.87 10.39
N GLN A 113 -11.33 -5.92 11.32
CA GLN A 113 -12.54 -5.50 12.04
C GLN A 113 -13.36 -4.45 11.28
N ASP A 114 -12.80 -3.83 10.25
CA ASP A 114 -13.45 -2.74 9.52
C ASP A 114 -14.30 -3.27 8.35
N PRO A 115 -15.57 -2.83 8.21
CA PRO A 115 -16.48 -3.34 7.19
C PRO A 115 -16.12 -2.93 5.75
N ASN A 116 -15.23 -1.94 5.56
CA ASN A 116 -14.72 -1.58 4.24
C ASN A 116 -13.69 -2.58 3.72
N PHE A 117 -13.26 -3.55 4.53
CA PHE A 117 -12.27 -4.55 4.16
C PHE A 117 -12.84 -5.96 4.29
N GLN A 118 -12.63 -6.77 3.26
CA GLN A 118 -12.95 -8.18 3.27
C GLN A 118 -11.66 -9.00 3.23
N LEU A 119 -11.46 -9.88 4.21
CA LEU A 119 -10.35 -10.83 4.16
C LEU A 119 -10.57 -11.83 3.02
N VAL A 120 -9.66 -11.85 2.04
CA VAL A 120 -9.73 -12.78 0.88
C VAL A 120 -8.61 -13.81 0.88
N TYR A 121 -7.56 -13.59 1.66
CA TYR A 121 -6.48 -14.56 1.85
C TYR A 121 -5.82 -14.38 3.21
N ASN A 122 -5.63 -15.49 3.92
CA ASN A 122 -4.76 -15.58 5.09
C ASN A 122 -4.12 -16.96 5.14
N MET A 123 -2.81 -17.02 4.90
CA MET A 123 -2.00 -18.23 5.08
C MET A 123 -0.56 -17.83 5.38
N ASP A 124 0.10 -18.58 6.26
CA ASP A 124 1.50 -18.35 6.67
C ASP A 124 1.79 -16.91 7.13
N ARG A 125 0.83 -16.26 7.80
CA ARG A 125 0.89 -14.86 8.27
C ARG A 125 0.89 -13.80 7.16
N VAL A 126 0.65 -14.19 5.90
CA VAL A 126 0.36 -13.24 4.82
C VAL A 126 -1.14 -12.93 4.83
N TRP A 127 -1.49 -11.66 4.73
CA TRP A 127 -2.86 -11.18 4.68
C TRP A 127 -3.12 -10.43 3.38
N ILE A 128 -4.25 -10.73 2.76
CA ILE A 128 -4.78 -9.92 1.66
C ILE A 128 -6.22 -9.55 1.98
N PHE A 129 -6.48 -8.25 2.01
CA PHE A 129 -7.81 -7.69 2.15
C PHE A 129 -8.26 -7.11 0.83
N LYS A 130 -9.51 -7.33 0.44
CA LYS A 130 -10.18 -6.63 -0.64
C LYS A 130 -10.90 -5.40 -0.06
N LEU A 131 -10.76 -4.27 -0.74
CA LEU A 131 -11.43 -3.03 -0.38
C LEU A 131 -12.86 -3.01 -0.97
N LEU A 132 -13.85 -2.67 -0.14
CA LEU A 132 -15.29 -2.73 -0.45
C LEU A 132 -15.97 -1.35 -0.51
N LEU A 133 -15.24 -0.32 -0.91
CA LEU A 133 -15.80 1.03 -1.00
C LEU A 133 -16.99 1.08 -1.96
N LYS A 134 -18.09 1.68 -1.51
CA LYS A 134 -19.22 2.01 -2.37
C LYS A 134 -18.77 3.14 -3.29
N ARG A 135 -18.85 2.89 -4.60
CA ARG A 135 -18.67 3.94 -5.61
C ARG A 135 -19.86 4.88 -5.63
#